data_AF-A0A7Z9S0W6-F1
#
_entry.id   AF-A0A7Z9S0W6-F1
#
_cell.length_a   1.000
_cell.length_b   1.000
_cell.length_c   1.000
_cell.angle_alpha   90.00
_cell.angle_beta   90.00
_cell.angle_gamma   90.00
#
_symmetry.space_group_name_H-M   'P 1'
#
loop_
_entity.id
_entity.type
_entity.pdbx_description
1 polymer ?
#
loop_
_entity_poly.entity_id
_entity_poly.type
_entity_poly.pdbx_seq_one_letter_code
_entity_poly.pdbx_strand_id
1 'polypeptide(L)'
;MGAKRIAFDHEARDAVRRGVQKLARAVMVTLGPRGRNVILEKSFGAPTVTKDGVTVAREIELEDSFENMGAQMVKEVSLRTSDDAGDGTTTATVLASAIFYEGLRNVTAGANPVCLQRGIQKAVDKITEELSNMSTEVKDKKEIAQVGSIAANNDPAIGAIIADAMEKVGKDGVITVEEGKTLDTTVDWVEGMQVDKGYLSPHFVTNTEEMSCVLEDPYILIHEKKIGSIKDLVPLLEKIAQSGKPILVLAEDVEGEALATLVVNKLRGTFSCCAVKAPGFGDRRKAMLEDIAILTGGRAVFDDLGIDLKNVDISFLGRAKKVIIEKDTTTLIEGAGSSDDIKSRIDQIRAEMEKATSDYDSEKLQERLAKLSGGVAQINVGAATETEMKEK
;
A
#
# COMPACT_ATOMS: atom_id res chain seq x y z
N MET A 1 -30.85 -12.75 13.46
CA MET A 1 -30.19 -13.40 12.31
C MET A 1 -31.27 -13.81 11.32
N GLY A 2 -31.11 -13.49 10.03
CA GLY A 2 -32.03 -13.97 8.99
C GLY A 2 -31.92 -15.47 8.76
N ALA A 3 -33.00 -16.09 8.26
CA ALA A 3 -33.01 -17.50 7.87
C ALA A 3 -31.92 -17.80 6.83
N LYS A 4 -31.31 -18.99 6.90
CA LYS A 4 -30.21 -19.40 6.02
C LYS A 4 -30.68 -20.39 4.96
N ARG A 5 -30.21 -20.21 3.72
CA ARG A 5 -30.35 -21.20 2.64
C ARG A 5 -29.12 -22.11 2.66
N ILE A 6 -29.33 -23.41 2.50
CA ILE A 6 -28.27 -24.42 2.52
C ILE A 6 -28.41 -25.29 1.28
N ALA A 7 -27.33 -25.42 0.52
CA ALA A 7 -27.23 -26.30 -0.64
C ALA A 7 -26.12 -27.33 -0.40
N PHE A 8 -26.24 -28.51 -1.00
CA PHE A 8 -25.33 -29.63 -0.80
C PHE A 8 -24.79 -30.17 -2.12
N ASP A 9 -23.69 -30.93 -2.02
CA ASP A 9 -23.13 -31.76 -3.08
C ASP A 9 -23.02 -31.07 -4.45
N HIS A 10 -23.68 -31.62 -5.46
CA HIS A 10 -23.61 -31.15 -6.84
C HIS A 10 -24.25 -29.77 -7.02
N GLU A 11 -25.38 -29.51 -6.35
CA GLU A 11 -26.08 -28.22 -6.47
C GLU A 11 -25.18 -27.07 -6.00
N ALA A 12 -24.56 -27.23 -4.83
CA ALA A 12 -23.63 -26.24 -4.29
C ALA A 12 -22.40 -26.08 -5.17
N ARG A 13 -21.79 -27.19 -5.60
CA ARG A 13 -20.56 -27.15 -6.42
C ARG A 13 -20.80 -26.55 -7.80
N ASP A 14 -21.91 -26.87 -8.46
CA ASP A 14 -22.21 -26.31 -9.78
C ASP A 14 -22.53 -24.81 -9.70
N ALA A 15 -23.24 -24.36 -8.67
CA ALA A 15 -23.45 -22.93 -8.44
C ALA A 15 -22.13 -22.18 -8.23
N VAL A 16 -21.26 -22.68 -7.35
CA VAL A 16 -19.91 -22.11 -7.15
C VAL A 16 -19.12 -22.10 -8.46
N ARG A 17 -19.16 -23.19 -9.23
CA ARG A 17 -18.49 -23.30 -10.55
C ARG A 17 -18.98 -22.23 -11.53
N ARG A 18 -20.28 -21.98 -11.61
CA ARG A 18 -20.83 -20.92 -12.48
C ARG A 18 -20.34 -19.55 -12.05
N GLY A 19 -20.31 -19.28 -10.75
CA GLY A 19 -19.78 -18.04 -10.17
C GLY A 19 -18.31 -17.79 -10.52
N VAL A 20 -17.45 -18.78 -10.24
CA VAL A 20 -16.02 -18.77 -10.60
C VAL A 20 -15.84 -18.50 -12.09
N GLN A 21 -16.61 -19.19 -12.94
CA GLN A 21 -16.48 -19.10 -14.38
C GLN A 21 -16.94 -17.74 -14.94
N LYS A 22 -17.96 -17.11 -14.34
CA LYS A 22 -18.39 -15.74 -14.70
C LYS A 22 -17.29 -14.73 -14.41
N LEU A 23 -16.72 -14.78 -13.20
CA LEU A 23 -15.63 -13.88 -12.81
C LEU A 23 -14.39 -14.09 -13.69
N ALA A 24 -13.94 -15.35 -13.83
CA ALA A 24 -12.75 -15.66 -14.59
C ALA A 24 -12.87 -15.28 -16.07
N ARG A 25 -14.06 -15.43 -16.68
CA ARG A 25 -14.29 -15.02 -18.08
C ARG A 25 -14.21 -13.51 -18.28
N ALA A 26 -14.66 -12.72 -17.31
CA ALA A 26 -14.58 -11.27 -17.37
C ALA A 26 -13.13 -10.79 -17.19
N VAL A 27 -12.37 -11.43 -16.30
CA VAL A 27 -10.97 -11.05 -16.02
C VAL A 27 -10.02 -11.56 -17.12
N MET A 28 -10.19 -12.80 -17.60
CA MET A 28 -9.22 -13.42 -18.53
C MET A 28 -9.08 -12.70 -19.87
N VAL A 29 -10.07 -11.88 -20.28
CA VAL A 29 -9.98 -11.14 -21.54
C VAL A 29 -8.92 -10.04 -21.49
N THR A 30 -8.49 -9.62 -20.30
CA THR A 30 -7.45 -8.60 -20.13
C THR A 30 -6.02 -9.15 -20.16
N LEU A 31 -5.85 -10.48 -20.22
CA LEU A 31 -4.54 -11.11 -20.09
C LEU A 31 -3.60 -10.82 -21.28
N GLY A 32 -2.42 -10.29 -20.96
CA GLY A 32 -1.27 -10.19 -21.86
C GLY A 32 -1.35 -9.04 -22.87
N PRO A 33 -0.39 -8.95 -23.82
CA PRO A 33 -0.25 -7.81 -24.74
C PRO A 33 -1.43 -7.65 -25.72
N ARG A 34 -2.24 -8.70 -25.87
CA ARG A 34 -3.45 -8.71 -26.70
C ARG A 34 -4.72 -8.69 -25.84
N GLY A 35 -4.59 -8.33 -24.57
CA GLY A 35 -5.70 -8.10 -23.66
C GLY A 35 -6.66 -7.08 -24.24
N ARG A 36 -7.95 -7.33 -24.07
CA ARG A 36 -9.04 -6.46 -24.50
C ARG A 36 -9.50 -5.61 -23.33
N ASN A 37 -10.04 -4.44 -23.67
CA ASN A 37 -10.63 -3.54 -22.70
C ASN A 37 -11.92 -4.14 -22.13
N VAL A 38 -12.10 -3.95 -20.83
CA VAL A 38 -13.36 -4.17 -20.13
C VAL A 38 -13.93 -2.79 -19.78
N ILE A 39 -15.23 -2.62 -20.00
CA ILE A 39 -15.95 -1.38 -19.70
C ILE A 39 -16.76 -1.61 -18.43
N LEU A 40 -16.55 -0.76 -17.44
CA LEU A 40 -17.17 -0.82 -16.12
C LEU A 40 -18.11 0.38 -15.99
N GLU A 41 -19.37 0.10 -15.67
CA GLU A 41 -20.37 1.13 -15.42
C GLU A 41 -20.04 1.90 -14.14
N LYS A 42 -20.21 3.22 -14.18
CA LYS A 42 -20.19 4.09 -12.99
C LYS A 42 -21.58 4.68 -12.80
N SER A 43 -22.05 4.74 -11.55
CA SER A 43 -23.35 5.33 -11.21
C SER A 43 -23.49 6.79 -11.65
N PHE A 44 -22.38 7.50 -11.79
CA PHE A 44 -22.31 8.87 -12.29
C PHE A 44 -21.06 9.05 -13.17
N GLY A 45 -21.17 9.87 -14.21
CA GLY A 45 -20.05 10.18 -15.11
C GLY A 45 -19.85 9.19 -16.25
N ALA A 46 -18.65 9.21 -16.84
CA ALA A 46 -18.27 8.30 -17.90
C ALA A 46 -17.88 6.92 -17.34
N PRO A 47 -18.10 5.82 -18.10
CA PRO A 47 -17.66 4.49 -17.67
C PRO A 47 -16.13 4.40 -17.59
N THR A 48 -15.62 3.56 -16.69
CA THR A 48 -14.19 3.26 -16.66
C THR A 48 -13.87 2.23 -17.74
N VAL A 49 -12.82 2.48 -18.52
CA VAL A 49 -12.28 1.54 -19.49
C VAL A 49 -10.94 1.06 -18.96
N THR A 50 -10.78 -0.25 -18.77
CA THR A 50 -9.56 -0.79 -18.15
C THR A 50 -9.12 -2.11 -18.76
N LYS A 51 -7.82 -2.38 -18.69
CA LYS A 51 -7.19 -3.69 -18.92
C LYS A 51 -6.63 -4.30 -17.64
N ASP A 52 -6.87 -3.68 -16.49
CA ASP A 52 -6.43 -4.22 -15.22
C ASP A 52 -7.41 -5.30 -14.72
N GLY A 53 -6.89 -6.52 -14.52
CA GLY A 53 -7.67 -7.64 -14.01
C GLY A 53 -8.14 -7.45 -12.57
N VAL A 54 -7.41 -6.70 -11.73
CA VAL A 54 -7.80 -6.44 -10.34
C VAL A 54 -9.02 -5.56 -10.29
N THR A 55 -8.98 -4.44 -11.03
CA THR A 55 -10.11 -3.51 -11.14
C THR A 55 -11.35 -4.22 -11.67
N VAL A 56 -11.21 -5.08 -12.70
CA VAL A 56 -12.34 -5.89 -13.20
C VAL A 56 -12.86 -6.87 -12.14
N ALA A 57 -11.97 -7.57 -11.42
CA ALA A 57 -12.38 -8.50 -10.38
C ALA A 57 -13.09 -7.80 -9.19
N ARG A 58 -12.70 -6.55 -8.88
CA ARG A 58 -13.30 -5.76 -7.79
C ARG A 58 -14.77 -5.45 -8.04
N GLU A 59 -15.14 -5.14 -9.28
CA GLU A 59 -16.52 -4.77 -9.64
C GLU A 59 -17.48 -5.96 -9.79
N ILE A 60 -16.99 -7.21 -9.75
CA ILE A 60 -17.83 -8.38 -9.96
C ILE A 60 -18.54 -8.78 -8.68
N GLU A 61 -19.85 -8.57 -8.67
CA GLU A 61 -20.79 -9.10 -7.69
C GLU A 61 -21.97 -9.75 -8.42
N LEU A 62 -22.38 -10.93 -7.95
CA LEU A 62 -23.44 -11.73 -8.60
C LEU A 62 -24.71 -11.73 -7.74
N GLU A 63 -25.88 -11.67 -8.40
CA GLU A 63 -27.18 -11.68 -7.71
C GLU A 63 -27.45 -13.00 -6.95
N ASP A 64 -27.12 -14.14 -7.56
CA ASP A 64 -27.25 -15.43 -6.88
C ASP A 64 -26.17 -15.58 -5.82
N SER A 65 -26.59 -15.79 -4.57
CA SER A 65 -25.67 -15.83 -3.43
C SER A 65 -24.68 -17.01 -3.51
N PHE A 66 -25.04 -18.16 -4.09
CA PHE A 66 -24.14 -19.30 -4.22
C PHE A 66 -23.09 -19.07 -5.31
N GLU A 67 -23.50 -18.49 -6.44
CA GLU A 67 -22.56 -18.06 -7.48
C GLU A 67 -21.65 -16.95 -6.96
N ASN A 68 -22.20 -15.95 -6.25
CA ASN A 68 -21.41 -14.86 -5.70
C ASN A 68 -20.36 -15.36 -4.72
N MET A 69 -20.69 -16.33 -3.86
CA MET A 69 -19.68 -16.95 -2.99
C MET A 69 -18.50 -17.52 -3.78
N GLY A 70 -18.76 -18.19 -4.90
CA GLY A 70 -17.69 -18.70 -5.78
C GLY A 70 -16.86 -17.59 -6.42
N ALA A 71 -17.51 -16.52 -6.89
CA ALA A 71 -16.82 -15.35 -7.42
C ALA A 71 -15.95 -14.67 -6.35
N GLN A 72 -16.48 -14.40 -5.15
CA GLN A 72 -15.74 -13.77 -4.05
C GLN A 72 -14.52 -14.61 -3.62
N MET A 73 -14.60 -15.95 -3.64
CA MET A 73 -13.45 -16.81 -3.34
C MET A 73 -12.28 -16.62 -4.33
N VAL A 74 -12.56 -16.43 -5.62
CA VAL A 74 -11.50 -16.21 -6.64
C VAL A 74 -11.05 -14.76 -6.69
N LYS A 75 -11.95 -13.82 -6.40
CA LYS A 75 -11.59 -12.42 -6.18
C LYS A 75 -10.55 -12.28 -5.08
N GLU A 76 -10.72 -12.99 -3.96
CA GLU A 76 -9.75 -13.01 -2.86
C GLU A 76 -8.36 -13.53 -3.29
N VAL A 77 -8.31 -14.56 -4.15
CA VAL A 77 -7.04 -15.05 -4.72
C VAL A 77 -6.34 -13.94 -5.50
N SER A 78 -7.09 -13.20 -6.30
CA SER A 78 -6.57 -12.11 -7.14
C SER A 78 -6.05 -10.95 -6.31
N LEU A 79 -6.80 -10.56 -5.26
CA LEU A 79 -6.43 -9.47 -4.36
C LEU A 79 -5.16 -9.82 -3.58
N ARG A 80 -5.05 -11.04 -3.05
CA ARG A 80 -3.82 -11.46 -2.34
C ARG A 80 -2.60 -11.49 -3.23
N THR A 81 -2.73 -11.96 -4.48
CA THR A 81 -1.62 -11.90 -5.44
C THR A 81 -1.19 -10.45 -5.70
N SER A 82 -2.13 -9.52 -5.79
CA SER A 82 -1.83 -8.09 -5.90
C SER A 82 -1.08 -7.57 -4.68
N ASP A 83 -1.55 -7.91 -3.47
CA ASP A 83 -0.96 -7.44 -2.22
C ASP A 83 0.45 -8.01 -2.01
N ASP A 84 0.67 -9.29 -2.36
CA ASP A 84 1.94 -9.98 -2.13
C ASP A 84 3.00 -9.67 -3.22
N ALA A 85 2.59 -9.47 -4.47
CA ALA A 85 3.49 -9.40 -5.62
C ALA A 85 3.32 -8.16 -6.52
N GLY A 86 2.24 -7.40 -6.39
CA GLY A 86 1.97 -6.19 -7.19
C GLY A 86 1.51 -6.42 -8.64
N ASP A 87 1.60 -7.64 -9.17
CA ASP A 87 1.15 -8.04 -10.52
C ASP A 87 0.75 -9.53 -10.54
N GLY A 88 0.22 -10.02 -11.67
CA GLY A 88 -0.09 -11.43 -11.90
C GLY A 88 -1.49 -11.85 -11.50
N THR A 89 -2.35 -10.89 -11.16
CA THR A 89 -3.72 -11.13 -10.65
C THR A 89 -4.63 -11.81 -11.67
N THR A 90 -4.54 -11.41 -12.93
CA THR A 90 -5.22 -12.06 -14.06
C THR A 90 -4.73 -13.50 -14.23
N THR A 91 -3.40 -13.72 -14.13
CA THR A 91 -2.80 -15.06 -14.20
C THR A 91 -3.29 -15.95 -13.06
N ALA A 92 -3.30 -15.43 -11.82
CA ALA A 92 -3.80 -16.14 -10.65
C ALA A 92 -5.28 -16.52 -10.81
N THR A 93 -6.11 -15.61 -11.33
CA THR A 93 -7.53 -15.86 -11.63
C THR A 93 -7.71 -17.01 -12.63
N VAL A 94 -6.95 -16.98 -13.73
CA VAL A 94 -7.03 -18.00 -14.78
C VAL A 94 -6.58 -19.37 -14.26
N LEU A 95 -5.48 -19.42 -13.51
CA LEU A 95 -4.98 -20.65 -12.88
C LEU A 95 -5.97 -21.20 -11.85
N ALA A 96 -6.50 -20.36 -10.96
CA ALA A 96 -7.49 -20.75 -9.96
C ALA A 96 -8.74 -21.34 -10.63
N SER A 97 -9.24 -20.68 -11.69
CA SER A 97 -10.40 -21.17 -12.45
C SER A 97 -10.11 -22.52 -13.11
N ALA A 98 -8.94 -22.72 -13.70
CA ALA A 98 -8.58 -23.97 -14.36
C ALA A 98 -8.43 -25.13 -13.37
N ILE A 99 -7.72 -24.90 -12.27
CA ILE A 99 -7.51 -25.89 -11.20
C ILE A 99 -8.85 -26.29 -10.57
N PHE A 100 -9.71 -25.30 -10.27
CA PHE A 100 -11.02 -25.56 -9.69
C PHE A 100 -11.91 -26.37 -10.64
N TYR A 101 -11.93 -26.02 -11.93
CA TYR A 101 -12.76 -26.70 -12.93
C TYR A 101 -12.34 -28.17 -13.12
N GLU A 102 -11.05 -28.44 -13.33
CA GLU A 102 -10.56 -29.81 -13.48
C GLU A 102 -10.62 -30.60 -12.17
N GLY A 103 -10.40 -29.94 -11.03
CA GLY A 103 -10.59 -30.55 -9.71
C GLY A 103 -12.04 -31.01 -9.52
N LEU A 104 -13.01 -30.14 -9.80
CA LEU A 104 -14.43 -30.46 -9.70
C LEU A 104 -14.84 -31.60 -10.64
N ARG A 105 -14.32 -31.61 -11.87
CA ARG A 105 -14.54 -32.71 -12.83
C ARG A 105 -14.09 -34.07 -12.27
N ASN A 106 -12.92 -34.13 -11.63
CA ASN A 106 -12.41 -35.35 -11.01
C ASN A 106 -13.22 -35.77 -9.77
N VAL A 107 -13.66 -34.80 -8.96
CA VAL A 107 -14.56 -35.07 -7.82
C VAL A 107 -15.88 -35.66 -8.29
N THR A 108 -16.46 -35.12 -9.36
CA THR A 108 -17.69 -35.67 -9.96
C THR A 108 -17.46 -37.09 -10.52
N ALA A 109 -16.25 -37.40 -10.99
CA ALA A 109 -15.86 -38.75 -11.39
C ALA A 109 -15.61 -39.73 -10.20
N GLY A 110 -15.78 -39.27 -8.95
CA GLY A 110 -15.65 -40.09 -7.74
C GLY A 110 -14.28 -40.04 -7.07
N ALA A 111 -13.36 -39.19 -7.53
CA ALA A 111 -12.08 -39.01 -6.87
C ALA A 111 -12.24 -38.35 -5.50
N ASN A 112 -11.38 -38.72 -4.53
CA ASN A 112 -11.39 -38.13 -3.21
C ASN A 112 -10.85 -36.67 -3.26
N PRO A 113 -11.66 -35.65 -2.90
CA PRO A 113 -11.26 -34.24 -2.97
C PRO A 113 -10.02 -33.92 -2.13
N VAL A 114 -9.87 -34.58 -0.96
CA VAL A 114 -8.73 -34.37 -0.06
C VAL A 114 -7.45 -34.91 -0.68
N CYS A 115 -7.51 -36.05 -1.37
CA CYS A 115 -6.36 -36.61 -2.07
C CYS A 115 -5.96 -35.73 -3.26
N LEU A 116 -6.95 -35.21 -4.01
CA LEU A 116 -6.70 -34.27 -5.12
C LEU A 116 -5.99 -33.01 -4.61
N GLN A 117 -6.50 -32.39 -3.53
CA GLN A 117 -5.88 -31.22 -2.93
C GLN A 117 -4.43 -31.48 -2.51
N ARG A 118 -4.14 -32.61 -1.85
CA ARG A 118 -2.76 -32.98 -1.49
C ARG A 118 -1.86 -33.17 -2.71
N GLY A 119 -2.39 -33.76 -3.79
CA GLY A 119 -1.67 -33.92 -5.05
C GLY A 119 -1.33 -32.58 -5.69
N ILE A 120 -2.30 -31.66 -5.74
CA ILE A 120 -2.12 -30.30 -6.24
C ILE A 120 -1.05 -29.57 -5.41
N GLN A 121 -1.11 -29.62 -4.09
CA GLN A 121 -0.13 -28.95 -3.23
C GLN A 121 1.29 -29.46 -3.49
N LYS A 122 1.49 -30.78 -3.55
CA LYS A 122 2.81 -31.36 -3.87
C LYS A 122 3.35 -30.93 -5.23
N ALA A 123 2.48 -30.80 -6.22
CA ALA A 123 2.86 -30.32 -7.54
C ALA A 123 3.26 -28.84 -7.49
N VAL A 124 2.48 -28.01 -6.80
CA VAL A 124 2.79 -26.59 -6.59
C VAL A 124 4.15 -26.42 -5.91
N ASP A 125 4.41 -27.15 -4.82
CA ASP A 125 5.68 -27.08 -4.09
C ASP A 125 6.87 -27.38 -5.00
N LYS A 126 6.76 -28.41 -5.84
CA LYS A 126 7.81 -28.78 -6.80
C LYS A 126 7.97 -27.78 -7.95
N ILE A 127 6.87 -27.22 -8.43
CA ILE A 127 6.90 -26.17 -9.46
C ILE A 127 7.57 -24.91 -8.90
N THR A 128 7.27 -24.52 -7.66
CA THR A 128 7.89 -23.33 -7.03
C THR A 128 9.38 -23.51 -6.78
N GLU A 129 9.81 -24.71 -6.41
CA GLU A 129 11.24 -25.05 -6.29
C GLU A 129 11.95 -24.89 -7.65
N GLU A 130 11.37 -25.43 -8.71
CA GLU A 130 11.96 -25.34 -10.05
C GLU A 130 11.94 -23.91 -10.60
N LEU A 131 10.86 -23.16 -10.37
CA LEU A 131 10.80 -21.73 -10.75
C LEU A 131 11.89 -20.91 -10.05
N SER A 132 12.20 -21.24 -8.79
CA SER A 132 13.30 -20.59 -8.07
C SER A 132 14.66 -20.91 -8.69
N ASN A 133 14.87 -22.15 -9.16
CA ASN A 133 16.08 -22.57 -9.86
C ASN A 133 16.23 -21.92 -11.25
N MET A 134 15.11 -21.65 -11.92
CA MET A 134 15.07 -20.97 -13.22
C MET A 134 15.19 -19.45 -13.11
N SER A 135 15.06 -18.89 -11.90
CA SER A 135 15.07 -17.44 -11.67
C SER A 135 16.39 -16.82 -12.08
N THR A 136 16.31 -15.69 -12.80
CA THR A 136 17.48 -14.90 -13.19
C THR A 136 17.42 -13.56 -12.46
N GLU A 137 18.50 -13.25 -11.73
CA GLU A 137 18.59 -12.01 -10.96
C GLU A 137 18.71 -10.79 -11.89
N VAL A 138 17.89 -9.77 -11.64
CA VAL A 138 17.90 -8.48 -12.35
C VAL A 138 19.02 -7.60 -11.80
N LYS A 139 19.99 -7.25 -12.64
CA LYS A 139 21.23 -6.57 -12.22
C LYS A 139 21.38 -5.18 -12.80
N ASP A 140 20.98 -4.99 -14.05
CA ASP A 140 21.23 -3.75 -14.75
C ASP A 140 19.96 -2.95 -15.05
N LYS A 141 20.16 -1.66 -15.30
CA LYS A 141 19.09 -0.71 -15.61
C LYS A 141 18.26 -1.15 -16.82
N LYS A 142 18.89 -1.85 -17.76
CA LYS A 142 18.23 -2.34 -18.97
C LYS A 142 17.22 -3.44 -18.66
N GLU A 143 17.60 -4.41 -17.82
CA GLU A 143 16.69 -5.45 -17.35
C GLU A 143 15.54 -4.85 -16.52
N ILE A 144 15.82 -3.87 -15.65
CA ILE A 144 14.78 -3.14 -14.90
C ILE A 144 13.79 -2.47 -15.85
N ALA A 145 14.29 -1.74 -16.85
CA ALA A 145 13.45 -1.07 -17.84
C ALA A 145 12.62 -2.08 -18.64
N GLN A 146 13.17 -3.25 -18.96
CA GLN A 146 12.46 -4.30 -19.66
C GLN A 146 11.31 -4.88 -18.83
N VAL A 147 11.55 -5.17 -17.55
CA VAL A 147 10.50 -5.64 -16.62
C VAL A 147 9.41 -4.59 -16.49
N GLY A 148 9.78 -3.33 -16.22
CA GLY A 148 8.84 -2.22 -16.11
C GLY A 148 8.02 -2.00 -17.39
N SER A 149 8.65 -2.12 -18.57
CA SER A 149 7.95 -1.99 -19.85
C SER A 149 6.91 -3.09 -20.05
N ILE A 150 7.25 -4.34 -19.72
CA ILE A 150 6.34 -5.48 -19.88
C ILE A 150 5.14 -5.34 -18.93
N ALA A 151 5.40 -4.97 -17.66
CA ALA A 151 4.36 -4.73 -16.67
C ALA A 151 3.45 -3.56 -17.09
N ALA A 152 4.01 -2.50 -17.69
CA ALA A 152 3.29 -1.38 -18.26
C ALA A 152 2.70 -1.67 -19.66
N ASN A 153 2.21 -2.89 -19.91
CA ASN A 153 1.58 -3.29 -21.17
C ASN A 153 2.43 -3.07 -22.44
N ASN A 154 3.75 -3.22 -22.34
CA ASN A 154 4.76 -2.96 -23.38
C ASN A 154 4.94 -1.48 -23.72
N ASP A 155 4.81 -0.59 -22.73
CA ASP A 155 5.19 0.82 -22.86
C ASP A 155 6.68 1.01 -22.49
N PRO A 156 7.57 1.26 -23.48
CA PRO A 156 9.00 1.44 -23.22
C PRO A 156 9.32 2.77 -22.51
N ALA A 157 8.45 3.78 -22.64
CA ALA A 157 8.67 5.07 -22.00
C ALA A 157 8.46 4.95 -20.48
N ILE A 158 7.41 4.26 -20.05
CA ILE A 158 7.17 3.98 -18.62
C ILE A 158 8.30 3.14 -18.04
N GLY A 159 8.72 2.07 -18.74
CA GLY A 159 9.85 1.25 -18.29
C GLY A 159 11.15 2.04 -18.12
N ALA A 160 11.45 2.95 -19.05
CA ALA A 160 12.63 3.82 -18.94
C ALA A 160 12.54 4.78 -17.72
N ILE A 161 11.37 5.38 -17.50
CA ILE A 161 11.11 6.29 -16.37
C ILE A 161 11.30 5.57 -15.02
N ILE A 162 10.75 4.36 -14.89
CA ILE A 162 10.91 3.54 -13.68
C ILE A 162 12.39 3.20 -13.45
N ALA A 163 13.10 2.81 -14.50
CA ALA A 163 14.52 2.48 -14.40
C ALA A 163 15.39 3.69 -14.03
N ASP A 164 15.08 4.88 -14.55
CA ASP A 164 15.71 6.14 -14.18
C ASP A 164 15.44 6.52 -12.72
N ALA A 165 14.20 6.32 -12.25
CA ALA A 165 13.84 6.56 -10.86
C ALA A 165 14.59 5.62 -9.92
N MET A 166 14.58 4.31 -10.20
CA MET A 166 15.28 3.29 -9.40
C MET A 166 16.80 3.48 -9.36
N GLU A 167 17.42 3.95 -10.45
CA GLU A 167 18.86 4.25 -10.47
C GLU A 167 19.21 5.42 -9.53
N LYS A 168 18.32 6.43 -9.43
CA LYS A 168 18.52 7.58 -8.56
C LYS A 168 18.27 7.28 -7.08
N VAL A 169 17.21 6.55 -6.74
CA VAL A 169 16.85 6.26 -5.35
C VAL A 169 17.52 5.00 -4.79
N GLY A 170 18.08 4.16 -5.67
CA GLY A 170 18.63 2.85 -5.32
C GLY A 170 17.54 1.78 -5.23
N LYS A 171 17.96 0.51 -5.07
CA LYS A 171 17.03 -0.64 -5.02
C LYS A 171 16.00 -0.55 -3.88
N ASP A 172 16.40 0.03 -2.76
CA ASP A 172 15.57 0.17 -1.55
C ASP A 172 14.97 1.59 -1.40
N GLY A 173 15.07 2.40 -2.45
CA GLY A 173 14.57 3.75 -2.46
C GLY A 173 13.06 3.81 -2.71
N VAL A 174 12.46 4.93 -2.31
CA VAL A 174 10.99 5.10 -2.39
C VAL A 174 10.64 5.77 -3.72
N ILE A 175 9.67 5.19 -4.43
CA ILE A 175 9.09 5.76 -5.64
C ILE A 175 7.60 6.02 -5.38
N THR A 176 7.14 7.23 -5.67
CA THR A 176 5.72 7.62 -5.61
C THR A 176 5.24 8.08 -6.97
N VAL A 177 3.94 7.96 -7.20
CA VAL A 177 3.28 8.37 -8.44
C VAL A 177 2.26 9.45 -8.13
N GLU A 178 2.20 10.48 -8.97
CA GLU A 178 1.30 11.62 -8.82
C GLU A 178 0.68 12.02 -10.16
N GLU A 179 -0.46 12.71 -10.08
CA GLU A 179 -1.10 13.34 -11.23
C GLU A 179 -0.26 14.54 -11.72
N GLY A 180 0.28 14.43 -12.93
CA GLY A 180 1.05 15.49 -13.58
C GLY A 180 0.17 16.60 -14.14
N LYS A 181 0.65 17.85 -14.09
CA LYS A 181 -0.05 19.01 -14.69
C LYS A 181 0.27 19.23 -16.17
N THR A 182 1.24 18.48 -16.69
CA THR A 182 1.79 18.57 -18.05
C THR A 182 1.38 17.36 -18.87
N LEU A 183 1.57 17.45 -20.19
CA LEU A 183 1.42 16.30 -21.09
C LEU A 183 2.53 15.26 -20.89
N ASP A 184 3.73 15.74 -20.55
CA ASP A 184 4.90 14.90 -20.34
C ASP A 184 4.93 14.35 -18.92
N THR A 185 5.34 13.09 -18.78
CA THR A 185 5.63 12.46 -17.49
C THR A 185 7.03 12.86 -17.04
N THR A 186 7.16 13.40 -15.83
CA THR A 186 8.46 13.83 -15.26
C THR A 186 8.82 13.04 -14.01
N VAL A 187 10.11 13.00 -13.68
CA VAL A 187 10.61 12.42 -12.42
C VAL A 187 11.32 13.48 -11.63
N ASP A 188 10.73 13.85 -10.50
CA ASP A 188 11.28 14.81 -9.55
C ASP A 188 11.87 14.06 -8.35
N TRP A 189 12.99 14.57 -7.84
CA TRP A 189 13.61 14.00 -6.64
C TRP A 189 13.35 14.95 -5.48
N VAL A 190 12.74 14.41 -4.43
CA VAL A 190 12.31 15.19 -3.27
C VAL A 190 12.77 14.51 -1.99
N GLU A 191 13.06 15.32 -0.97
CA GLU A 191 13.39 14.79 0.36
C GLU A 191 12.14 14.16 0.97
N GLY A 192 12.26 12.93 1.48
CA GLY A 192 11.13 12.19 2.03
C GLY A 192 11.56 10.84 2.60
N MET A 193 10.62 10.13 3.23
CA MET A 193 10.87 8.79 3.78
C MET A 193 9.60 7.95 3.78
N GLN A 194 9.77 6.63 3.70
CA GLN A 194 8.69 5.66 3.88
C GLN A 194 8.89 4.82 5.14
N VAL A 195 7.79 4.58 5.84
CA VAL A 195 7.71 3.87 7.11
C VAL A 195 6.74 2.70 6.98
N ASP A 196 7.10 1.55 7.53
CA ASP A 196 6.35 0.29 7.39
C ASP A 196 5.24 0.17 8.45
N LYS A 197 4.42 1.23 8.54
CA LYS A 197 3.22 1.32 9.37
C LYS A 197 2.15 2.08 8.60
N GLY A 198 0.97 1.49 8.48
CA GLY A 198 -0.18 2.12 7.84
C GLY A 198 -1.23 2.63 8.83
N TYR A 199 -2.39 2.99 8.29
CA TYR A 199 -3.49 3.54 9.08
C TYR A 199 -4.03 2.54 10.11
N LEU A 200 -4.38 3.05 11.29
CA LEU A 200 -4.99 2.24 12.36
C LEU A 200 -6.45 1.84 12.08
N SER A 201 -7.12 2.57 11.19
CA SER A 201 -8.50 2.31 10.81
C SER A 201 -8.71 2.59 9.32
N PRO A 202 -9.34 1.67 8.55
CA PRO A 202 -9.72 1.93 7.16
C PRO A 202 -10.67 3.13 7.01
N HIS A 203 -11.33 3.56 8.08
CA HIS A 203 -12.17 4.74 8.04
C HIS A 203 -11.39 6.04 7.81
N PHE A 204 -10.06 6.06 7.93
CA PHE A 204 -9.23 7.21 7.57
C PHE A 204 -9.00 7.38 6.06
N VAL A 205 -9.24 6.34 5.26
CA VAL A 205 -9.07 6.35 3.80
C VAL A 205 -9.81 7.55 3.17
N THR A 206 -9.09 8.32 2.35
CA THR A 206 -9.64 9.46 1.60
C THR A 206 -9.79 9.11 0.12
N ASN A 207 -8.89 8.29 -0.43
CA ASN A 207 -8.99 7.73 -1.76
C ASN A 207 -9.46 6.27 -1.67
N THR A 208 -10.72 6.02 -2.00
CA THR A 208 -11.32 4.67 -1.94
C THR A 208 -10.88 3.76 -3.07
N GLU A 209 -10.35 4.29 -4.18
CA GLU A 209 -9.88 3.48 -5.32
C GLU A 209 -8.56 2.79 -4.99
N GLU A 210 -7.60 3.56 -4.46
CA GLU A 210 -6.29 3.07 -4.00
C GLU A 210 -6.29 2.51 -2.58
N MET A 211 -7.38 2.73 -1.83
CA MET A 211 -7.45 2.42 -0.39
C MET A 211 -6.35 3.13 0.41
N SER A 212 -6.09 4.39 0.08
CA SER A 212 -5.06 5.24 0.69
C SER A 212 -5.66 6.47 1.40
N CYS A 213 -4.99 6.94 2.44
CA CYS A 213 -5.27 8.21 3.10
C CYS A 213 -4.22 9.21 2.66
N VAL A 214 -4.66 10.27 1.98
CA VAL A 214 -3.82 11.33 1.43
C VAL A 214 -4.07 12.60 2.22
N LEU A 215 -3.01 13.14 2.83
CA LEU A 215 -3.05 14.39 3.58
C LEU A 215 -2.13 15.41 2.90
N GLU A 216 -2.69 16.56 2.51
CA GLU A 216 -1.94 17.68 1.91
C GLU A 216 -1.59 18.74 2.97
N ASP A 217 -0.35 19.21 2.97
CA ASP A 217 0.22 20.11 3.97
C ASP A 217 -0.10 19.76 5.45
N PRO A 218 0.00 18.49 5.89
CA PRO A 218 -0.39 18.12 7.24
C PRO A 218 0.58 18.61 8.31
N TYR A 219 0.03 18.81 9.50
CA TYR A 219 0.81 18.76 10.73
C TYR A 219 1.08 17.31 11.14
N ILE A 220 2.26 17.04 11.68
CA ILE A 220 2.68 15.69 12.08
C ILE A 220 3.00 15.72 13.57
N LEU A 221 2.15 15.09 14.38
CA LEU A 221 2.40 14.85 15.79
C LEU A 221 3.25 13.58 15.92
N ILE A 222 4.39 13.70 16.60
CA ILE A 222 5.33 12.61 16.83
C ILE A 222 5.41 12.38 18.34
N HIS A 223 4.84 11.28 18.80
CA HIS A 223 4.70 10.98 20.22
C HIS A 223 5.23 9.59 20.55
N GLU A 224 6.01 9.47 21.62
CA GLU A 224 6.64 8.19 21.96
C GLU A 224 5.67 7.19 22.60
N LYS A 225 4.65 7.67 23.32
CA LYS A 225 3.76 6.84 24.14
C LYS A 225 2.44 6.54 23.45
N LYS A 226 1.70 5.60 24.04
CA LYS A 226 0.32 5.28 23.67
C LYS A 226 -0.62 6.43 24.01
N ILE A 227 -1.57 6.69 23.11
CA ILE A 227 -2.65 7.66 23.31
C ILE A 227 -3.96 6.89 23.44
N GLY A 228 -4.42 6.72 24.69
CA GLY A 228 -5.70 6.08 24.99
C GLY A 228 -6.86 7.06 25.24
N SER A 229 -6.56 8.25 25.77
CA SER A 229 -7.57 9.27 26.09
C SER A 229 -7.49 10.44 25.12
N ILE A 230 -8.66 10.85 24.60
CA ILE A 230 -8.75 12.02 23.73
C ILE A 230 -8.47 13.33 24.49
N LYS A 231 -8.68 13.37 25.81
CA LYS A 231 -8.54 14.58 26.65
C LYS A 231 -7.16 15.22 26.54
N ASP A 232 -6.14 14.41 26.30
CA ASP A 232 -4.76 14.87 26.18
C ASP A 232 -4.49 15.49 24.80
N LEU A 233 -5.26 15.11 23.78
CA LEU A 233 -5.19 15.63 22.41
C LEU A 233 -6.12 16.82 22.15
N VAL A 234 -7.23 16.97 22.89
CA VAL A 234 -8.23 18.02 22.64
C VAL A 234 -7.61 19.42 22.47
N PRO A 235 -6.71 19.90 23.37
CA PRO A 235 -6.14 21.25 23.24
C PRO A 235 -5.35 21.45 21.93
N LEU A 236 -4.66 20.41 21.47
CA LEU A 236 -3.90 20.43 20.23
C LEU A 236 -4.82 20.37 19.01
N LEU A 237 -5.82 19.49 19.05
CA LEU A 237 -6.78 19.32 17.95
C LEU A 237 -7.63 20.57 17.72
N GLU A 238 -8.01 21.30 18.78
CA GLU A 238 -8.73 22.57 18.66
C GLU A 238 -7.90 23.63 17.90
N LYS A 239 -6.60 23.73 18.20
CA LYS A 239 -5.68 24.63 17.50
C LYS A 239 -5.51 24.26 16.03
N ILE A 240 -5.41 22.96 15.74
CA ILE A 240 -5.27 22.46 14.36
C ILE A 240 -6.57 22.67 13.57
N ALA A 241 -7.73 22.41 14.17
CA ALA A 241 -9.01 22.65 13.54
C ALA A 241 -9.19 24.12 13.14
N GLN A 242 -8.73 25.07 13.97
CA GLN A 242 -8.73 26.50 13.62
C GLN A 242 -7.82 26.84 12.42
N SER A 243 -6.74 26.09 12.22
CA SER A 243 -5.84 26.28 11.08
C SER A 243 -6.38 25.70 9.77
N GLY A 244 -7.41 24.86 9.82
CA GLY A 244 -7.99 24.17 8.67
C GLY A 244 -7.09 23.13 8.01
N LYS A 245 -5.92 22.84 8.59
CA LYS A 245 -4.95 21.88 8.05
C LYS A 245 -5.17 20.45 8.59
N PRO A 246 -4.82 19.42 7.83
CA PRO A 246 -4.89 18.04 8.31
C PRO A 246 -3.84 17.73 9.38
N ILE A 247 -4.05 16.65 10.14
CA ILE A 247 -3.06 16.12 11.09
C ILE A 247 -2.81 14.62 10.90
N LEU A 248 -1.53 14.25 10.85
CA LEU A 248 -1.07 12.88 11.09
C LEU A 248 -0.66 12.74 12.56
N VAL A 249 -1.25 11.76 13.26
CA VAL A 249 -0.86 11.36 14.60
C VAL A 249 0.00 10.10 14.53
N LEU A 250 1.29 10.24 14.82
CA LEU A 250 2.24 9.14 14.87
C LEU A 250 2.63 8.90 16.34
N ALA A 251 2.14 7.80 16.90
CA ALA A 251 2.31 7.45 18.31
C ALA A 251 2.67 5.96 18.48
N GLU A 252 3.16 5.51 19.64
CA GLU A 252 3.36 4.07 19.87
C GLU A 252 2.10 3.26 19.54
N ASP A 253 0.95 3.76 20.00
CA ASP A 253 -0.37 3.26 19.63
C ASP A 253 -1.41 4.35 19.84
N VAL A 254 -2.51 4.31 19.08
CA VAL A 254 -3.69 5.15 19.33
C VAL A 254 -4.88 4.22 19.48
N GLU A 255 -5.43 4.15 20.69
CA GLU A 255 -6.41 3.14 21.06
C GLU A 255 -7.61 3.73 21.82
N GLY A 256 -8.63 2.90 22.02
CA GLY A 256 -9.80 3.23 22.83
C GLY A 256 -10.56 4.48 22.36
N GLU A 257 -10.81 5.39 23.29
CA GLU A 257 -11.60 6.60 23.08
C GLU A 257 -10.93 7.56 22.09
N ALA A 258 -9.60 7.65 22.11
CA ALA A 258 -8.85 8.53 21.22
C ALA A 258 -9.07 8.14 19.75
N LEU A 259 -8.87 6.86 19.41
CA LEU A 259 -9.04 6.37 18.04
C LEU A 259 -10.49 6.54 17.55
N ALA A 260 -11.46 6.15 18.38
CA ALA A 260 -12.88 6.28 18.05
C ALA A 260 -13.26 7.73 17.75
N THR A 261 -12.74 8.68 18.54
CA THR A 261 -13.04 10.10 18.37
C THR A 261 -12.41 10.68 17.11
N LEU A 262 -11.17 10.30 16.79
CA LEU A 262 -10.52 10.71 15.53
C LEU A 262 -11.30 10.19 14.32
N VAL A 263 -11.69 8.92 14.33
CA VAL A 263 -12.48 8.31 13.25
C VAL A 263 -13.83 9.02 13.07
N VAL A 264 -14.56 9.27 14.15
CA VAL A 264 -15.87 9.93 14.09
C VAL A 264 -15.75 11.37 13.56
N ASN A 265 -14.73 12.12 13.99
CA ASN A 265 -14.53 13.49 13.50
C ASN A 265 -14.13 13.54 12.03
N LYS A 266 -13.28 12.62 11.58
CA LYS A 266 -12.97 12.48 10.15
C LYS A 266 -14.23 12.15 9.34
N LEU A 267 -15.03 11.19 9.78
CA LEU A 267 -16.27 10.79 9.07
C LEU A 267 -17.31 11.92 9.02
N ARG A 268 -17.33 12.81 10.02
CA ARG A 268 -18.18 14.01 10.03
C ARG A 268 -17.62 15.17 9.21
N GLY A 269 -16.39 15.07 8.72
CA GLY A 269 -15.71 16.14 8.00
C GLY A 269 -15.30 17.33 8.88
N THR A 270 -15.21 17.14 10.21
CA THR A 270 -14.84 18.23 11.13
C THR A 270 -13.41 18.72 10.88
N PHE A 271 -12.49 17.77 10.72
CA PHE A 271 -11.11 18.00 10.26
C PHE A 271 -10.53 16.69 9.72
N SER A 272 -9.60 16.80 8.79
CA SER A 272 -8.92 15.65 8.17
C SER A 272 -7.81 15.14 9.10
N CYS A 273 -7.84 13.86 9.47
CA CYS A 273 -6.80 13.27 10.28
C CYS A 273 -6.57 11.79 9.95
N CYS A 274 -5.35 11.32 10.23
CA CYS A 274 -5.01 9.90 10.23
C CYS A 274 -4.16 9.57 11.46
N ALA A 275 -4.30 8.35 11.99
CA ALA A 275 -3.47 7.86 13.08
C ALA A 275 -2.70 6.61 12.63
N VAL A 276 -1.40 6.60 12.89
CA VAL A 276 -0.44 5.58 12.47
C VAL A 276 0.41 5.18 13.68
N LYS A 277 0.78 3.90 13.78
CA LYS A 277 1.71 3.44 14.81
C LYS A 277 3.13 3.89 14.49
N ALA A 278 3.91 4.17 15.51
CA ALA A 278 5.33 4.43 15.39
C ALA A 278 6.06 3.16 14.89
N PRO A 279 7.07 3.32 14.02
CA PRO A 279 7.89 2.19 13.58
C PRO A 279 8.87 1.74 14.67
N GLY A 280 9.25 0.46 14.59
CA GLY A 280 10.21 -0.13 15.54
C GLY A 280 9.65 -0.36 16.94
N PHE A 281 10.54 -0.77 17.85
CA PHE A 281 10.24 -1.05 19.26
C PHE A 281 11.40 -0.59 20.14
N GLY A 282 11.11 -0.27 21.41
CA GLY A 282 12.13 0.15 22.39
C GLY A 282 12.95 1.36 21.93
N ASP A 283 14.26 1.33 22.15
CA ASP A 283 15.17 2.42 21.79
C ASP A 283 15.22 2.69 20.27
N ARG A 284 15.00 1.65 19.45
CA ARG A 284 14.92 1.83 18.00
C ARG A 284 13.72 2.68 17.60
N ARG A 285 12.58 2.53 18.29
CA ARG A 285 11.41 3.39 18.07
C ARG A 285 11.74 4.84 18.37
N LYS A 286 12.39 5.11 19.51
CA LYS A 286 12.84 6.47 19.86
C LYS A 286 13.73 7.07 18.77
N ALA A 287 14.71 6.30 18.32
CA ALA A 287 15.65 6.74 17.29
C ALA A 287 14.96 7.02 15.94
N MET A 288 14.00 6.17 15.53
CA MET A 288 13.22 6.38 14.30
C MET A 288 12.22 7.54 14.41
N LEU A 289 11.62 7.76 15.59
CA LEU A 289 10.77 8.92 15.83
C LEU A 289 11.56 10.22 15.71
N GLU A 290 12.81 10.24 16.20
CA GLU A 290 13.71 11.37 16.03
C GLU A 290 14.07 11.60 14.56
N ASP A 291 14.29 10.53 13.79
CA ASP A 291 14.56 10.64 12.34
C ASP A 291 13.38 11.31 11.61
N ILE A 292 12.15 10.90 11.93
CA ILE A 292 10.92 11.50 11.38
C ILE A 292 10.78 12.97 11.82
N ALA A 293 11.11 13.28 13.07
CA ALA A 293 11.05 14.64 13.60
C ALA A 293 12.01 15.56 12.86
N ILE A 294 13.27 15.12 12.67
CA ILE A 294 14.29 15.88 11.93
C ILE A 294 13.87 16.09 10.47
N LEU A 295 13.40 15.03 9.78
CA LEU A 295 12.94 15.14 8.39
C LEU A 295 11.78 16.14 8.24
N THR A 296 10.86 16.15 9.19
CA THR A 296 9.65 16.99 9.12
C THR A 296 9.82 18.35 9.79
N GLY A 297 10.98 18.64 10.38
CA GLY A 297 11.23 19.86 11.16
C GLY A 297 10.40 19.97 12.44
N GLY A 298 9.89 18.85 12.94
CA GLY A 298 9.13 18.75 14.17
C GLY A 298 9.99 18.39 15.38
N ARG A 299 9.35 18.23 16.55
CA ARG A 299 10.00 17.75 17.76
C ARG A 299 9.27 16.53 18.30
N ALA A 300 9.99 15.41 18.41
CA ALA A 300 9.44 14.20 19.03
C ALA A 300 9.19 14.43 20.53
N VAL A 301 7.97 14.10 20.97
CA VAL A 301 7.54 14.21 22.36
C VAL A 301 7.89 12.92 23.09
N PHE A 302 9.10 12.89 23.68
CA PHE A 302 9.59 11.80 24.53
C PHE A 302 9.21 12.01 25.99
N ASP A 303 9.00 10.90 26.70
CA ASP A 303 8.63 10.94 28.13
C ASP A 303 9.75 11.51 29.01
N ASP A 304 11.00 11.20 28.63
CA ASP A 304 12.20 11.60 29.37
C ASP A 304 12.39 13.13 29.40
N LEU A 305 11.72 13.86 28.49
CA LEU A 305 11.73 15.32 28.43
C LEU A 305 10.74 15.97 29.42
N GLY A 306 9.86 15.20 30.05
CA GLY A 306 8.84 15.70 30.99
C GLY A 306 7.78 16.58 30.34
N ILE A 307 7.54 16.44 29.03
CA ILE A 307 6.58 17.24 28.27
C ILE A 307 5.26 16.50 28.20
N ASP A 308 4.24 17.01 28.89
CA ASP A 308 2.87 16.51 28.77
C ASP A 308 2.26 16.84 27.41
N LEU A 309 1.54 15.89 26.83
CA LEU A 309 0.86 16.05 25.53
C LEU A 309 -0.11 17.25 25.51
N LYS A 310 -0.69 17.60 26.67
CA LYS A 310 -1.59 18.76 26.84
C LYS A 310 -0.90 20.11 26.61
N ASN A 311 0.42 20.16 26.82
CA ASN A 311 1.22 21.37 26.71
C ASN A 311 1.92 21.47 25.34
N VAL A 312 1.71 20.50 24.45
CA VAL A 312 2.26 20.52 23.10
C VAL A 312 1.58 21.62 22.30
N ASP A 313 2.39 22.44 21.63
CA ASP A 313 1.92 23.52 20.76
C ASP A 313 2.18 23.18 19.29
N ILE A 314 1.62 23.97 18.38
CA ILE A 314 1.79 23.80 16.93
C ILE A 314 3.28 23.82 16.53
N SER A 315 4.12 24.55 17.29
CA SER A 315 5.57 24.62 17.06
C SER A 315 6.33 23.30 17.26
N PHE A 316 5.72 22.32 17.95
CA PHE A 316 6.30 20.98 18.11
C PHE A 316 5.96 20.06 16.94
N LEU A 317 4.95 20.40 16.15
CA LEU A 317 4.48 19.54 15.08
C LEU A 317 5.41 19.64 13.88
N GLY A 318 5.74 18.48 13.31
CA GLY A 318 6.39 18.41 12.01
C GLY A 318 5.45 18.89 10.90
N ARG A 319 6.03 19.16 9.74
CA ARG A 319 5.31 19.47 8.51
C ARG A 319 5.88 18.68 7.35
N ALA A 320 5.01 18.33 6.41
CA ALA A 320 5.35 17.80 5.11
C ALA A 320 4.39 18.39 4.08
N LYS A 321 4.76 18.42 2.81
CA LYS A 321 3.86 18.86 1.73
C LYS A 321 2.76 17.85 1.46
N LYS A 322 3.09 16.57 1.49
CA LYS A 322 2.12 15.49 1.27
C LYS A 322 2.49 14.27 2.10
N VAL A 323 1.48 13.59 2.61
CA VAL A 323 1.64 12.31 3.30
C VAL A 323 0.62 11.32 2.76
N ILE A 324 1.12 10.16 2.33
CA ILE A 324 0.30 9.06 1.78
C ILE A 324 0.39 7.90 2.77
N ILE A 325 -0.75 7.42 3.25
CA ILE A 325 -0.83 6.37 4.27
C ILE A 325 -1.71 5.26 3.72
N GLU A 326 -1.12 4.09 3.53
CA GLU A 326 -1.82 2.89 3.08
C GLU A 326 -2.09 1.97 4.27
N LYS A 327 -2.50 0.74 4.00
CA LYS A 327 -2.78 -0.27 5.02
C LYS A 327 -1.55 -0.62 5.85
N ASP A 328 -0.40 -0.73 5.20
CA ASP A 328 0.83 -1.24 5.81
C ASP A 328 2.01 -0.23 5.77
N THR A 329 1.87 0.86 5.02
CA THR A 329 2.94 1.84 4.78
C THR A 329 2.47 3.29 5.01
N THR A 330 3.42 4.17 5.33
CA THR A 330 3.24 5.63 5.37
C THR A 330 4.42 6.30 4.70
N THR A 331 4.17 7.13 3.71
CA THR A 331 5.18 7.86 2.94
C THR A 331 5.05 9.36 3.19
N LEU A 332 6.13 9.96 3.69
CA LEU A 332 6.27 11.40 3.95
C LEU A 332 7.01 12.02 2.77
N ILE A 333 6.40 12.98 2.09
CA ILE A 333 6.93 13.62 0.87
C ILE A 333 7.17 15.12 1.14
N GLU A 334 8.38 15.60 0.85
CA GLU A 334 8.85 16.97 1.08
C GLU A 334 8.62 17.42 2.53
N GLY A 335 9.39 16.83 3.45
CA GLY A 335 9.44 17.25 4.86
C GLY A 335 10.00 18.67 5.02
N ALA A 336 9.53 19.40 6.02
CA ALA A 336 9.97 20.78 6.28
C ALA A 336 11.26 20.89 7.14
N GLY A 337 11.99 19.79 7.29
CA GLY A 337 13.27 19.74 7.99
C GLY A 337 14.36 20.53 7.26
N SER A 338 15.37 21.00 8.00
CA SER A 338 16.52 21.66 7.36
C SER A 338 17.47 20.61 6.79
N SER A 339 17.97 20.84 5.57
CA SER A 339 18.92 19.89 4.94
C SER A 339 20.21 19.73 5.76
N ASP A 340 20.59 20.72 6.58
CA ASP A 340 21.77 20.64 7.46
C ASP A 340 21.52 19.73 8.67
N ASP A 341 20.32 19.77 9.26
CA ASP A 341 19.94 18.86 10.36
C ASP A 341 19.82 17.42 9.84
N ILE A 342 19.25 17.23 8.65
CA ILE A 342 19.15 15.91 8.01
C ILE A 342 20.54 15.34 7.71
N LYS A 343 21.45 16.13 7.13
CA LYS A 343 22.84 15.71 6.90
C LYS A 343 23.55 15.36 8.19
N SER A 344 23.42 16.21 9.21
CA SER A 344 23.99 15.96 10.53
C SER A 344 23.49 14.65 11.12
N ARG A 345 22.21 14.33 10.94
CA ARG A 345 21.61 13.07 11.38
C ARG A 345 22.14 11.87 10.60
N ILE A 346 22.29 11.99 9.28
CA ILE A 346 22.89 10.97 8.42
C ILE A 346 24.32 10.65 8.87
N ASP A 347 25.12 11.68 9.16
CA ASP A 347 26.51 11.49 9.59
C ASP A 347 26.61 10.87 11.00
N GLN A 348 25.67 11.19 11.90
CA GLN A 348 25.54 10.50 13.20
C GLN A 348 25.28 8.99 13.00
N ILE A 349 24.32 8.63 12.14
CA ILE A 349 23.99 7.22 11.88
C ILE A 349 25.19 6.49 11.27
N ARG A 350 25.93 7.11 10.34
CA ARG A 350 27.17 6.54 9.78
C ARG A 350 28.23 6.29 10.86
N ALA A 351 28.44 7.24 11.77
CA ALA A 351 29.39 7.08 12.86
C ALA A 351 28.93 6.01 13.89
N GLU A 352 27.62 5.83 14.08
CA GLU A 352 27.07 4.73 14.88
C GLU A 352 27.30 3.37 14.20
N MET A 353 27.15 3.29 12.88
CA MET A 353 27.41 2.08 12.10
C MET A 353 28.87 1.61 12.22
N GLU A 354 29.84 2.53 12.16
CA GLU A 354 31.26 2.18 12.31
C GLU A 354 31.60 1.60 13.70
N LYS A 355 30.80 1.96 14.70
CA LYS A 355 30.96 1.48 16.09
C LYS A 355 30.11 0.24 16.39
N ALA A 356 29.23 -0.16 15.49
CA ALA A 356 28.38 -1.32 15.67
C ALA A 356 29.25 -2.59 15.72
N THR A 357 29.06 -3.40 16.76
CA THR A 357 29.79 -4.65 16.97
C THR A 357 29.00 -5.88 16.50
N SER A 358 27.76 -5.67 16.05
CA SER A 358 26.81 -6.69 15.64
C SER A 358 26.37 -6.43 14.20
N ASP A 359 26.36 -7.49 13.38
CA ASP A 359 25.86 -7.44 12.00
C ASP A 359 24.38 -7.01 11.97
N TYR A 360 23.59 -7.45 12.95
CA TYR A 360 22.19 -7.05 13.09
C TYR A 360 22.04 -5.54 13.30
N ASP A 361 22.83 -4.94 14.21
CA ASP A 361 22.73 -3.50 14.48
C ASP A 361 23.18 -2.68 13.26
N SER A 362 24.19 -3.19 12.54
CA SER A 362 24.73 -2.56 11.33
C SER A 362 23.69 -2.54 10.20
N GLU A 363 23.04 -3.69 9.96
CA GLU A 363 21.94 -3.82 8.98
C GLU A 363 20.79 -2.87 9.33
N LYS A 364 20.43 -2.79 10.62
CA LYS A 364 19.33 -1.95 11.11
C LYS A 364 19.61 -0.46 11.08
N LEU A 365 20.86 -0.05 11.23
CA LEU A 365 21.28 1.34 11.01
C LEU A 365 21.35 1.67 9.51
N GLN A 366 21.77 0.71 8.67
CA GLN A 366 21.76 0.86 7.22
C GLN A 366 20.35 1.08 6.67
N GLU A 367 19.34 0.35 7.17
CA GLU A 367 17.93 0.58 6.84
C GLU A 367 17.48 2.01 7.16
N ARG A 368 17.84 2.53 8.34
CA ARG A 368 17.50 3.90 8.74
C ARG A 368 18.22 4.94 7.87
N LEU A 369 19.50 4.72 7.61
CA LEU A 369 20.31 5.56 6.75
C LEU A 369 19.68 5.65 5.36
N ALA A 370 19.35 4.52 4.74
CA ALA A 370 18.74 4.46 3.42
C ALA A 370 17.43 5.25 3.35
N LYS A 371 16.56 5.12 4.37
CA LYS A 371 15.28 5.84 4.45
C LYS A 371 15.44 7.36 4.61
N LEU A 372 16.51 7.83 5.26
CA LEU A 372 16.81 9.26 5.41
C LEU A 372 17.58 9.84 4.21
N SER A 373 18.47 9.05 3.58
CA SER A 373 19.35 9.54 2.51
C SER A 373 18.80 9.31 1.10
N GLY A 374 17.93 8.31 0.91
CA GLY A 374 17.43 7.91 -0.42
C GLY A 374 16.45 8.92 -1.03
N GLY A 375 15.77 9.69 -0.18
CA GLY A 375 14.68 10.57 -0.61
C GLY A 375 13.54 9.77 -1.26
N VAL A 376 12.71 10.48 -2.00
CA VAL A 376 11.57 9.93 -2.74
C VAL A 376 11.69 10.38 -4.19
N ALA A 377 11.65 9.44 -5.13
CA ALA A 377 11.44 9.76 -6.55
C ALA A 377 9.94 9.87 -6.81
N GLN A 378 9.50 11.07 -7.17
CA GLN A 378 8.12 11.36 -7.50
C GLN A 378 7.95 11.34 -9.02
N ILE A 379 7.18 10.39 -9.53
CA ILE A 379 6.82 10.29 -10.95
C ILE A 379 5.50 11.04 -11.15
N ASN A 380 5.56 12.17 -11.85
CA ASN A 380 4.38 12.98 -12.19
C ASN A 380 3.85 12.53 -13.56
N VAL A 381 2.74 11.80 -13.59
CA VAL A 381 2.17 11.21 -14.81
C VAL A 381 1.46 12.26 -15.66
N GLY A 382 2.00 12.52 -16.84
CA GLY A 382 1.37 13.41 -17.82
C GLY A 382 0.51 12.67 -18.84
N ALA A 383 -0.63 13.27 -19.19
CA ALA A 383 -1.53 12.76 -20.23
C ALA A 383 -2.39 13.88 -20.84
N ALA A 384 -3.03 13.61 -21.99
CA ALA A 384 -3.87 14.58 -22.68
C ALA A 384 -5.26 14.75 -22.04
N THR A 385 -5.73 13.74 -21.31
CA THR A 385 -7.02 13.75 -20.60
C THR A 385 -6.89 13.15 -19.22
N GLU A 386 -7.76 13.54 -18.28
CA GLU A 386 -7.79 12.99 -16.92
C GLU A 386 -8.02 11.47 -16.91
N THR A 387 -8.86 10.96 -17.82
CA THR A 387 -9.12 9.52 -17.92
C THR A 387 -7.88 8.73 -18.34
N GLU A 388 -7.13 9.25 -19.30
CA GLU A 388 -5.86 8.65 -19.74
C GLU A 388 -4.78 8.78 -18.66
N MET A 389 -4.75 9.90 -17.93
CA MET A 389 -3.82 10.12 -16.81
C MET A 389 -4.03 9.11 -15.68
N LYS A 390 -5.28 8.76 -15.38
CA LYS A 390 -5.61 7.79 -14.33
C LYS A 390 -5.42 6.34 -14.76
N GLU A 391 -5.46 6.05 -16.06
CA GLU A 391 -5.14 4.71 -16.58
C GLU A 391 -3.63 4.45 -16.59
N LYS A 392 -2.88 5.49 -16.97
CA LYS A 392 -1.43 5.47 -17.16
C LYS A 392 -0.69 5.57 -15.84
#